data_AF-A0A8K1Y993-F1
#
_entry.id   AF-A0A8K1Y993-F1
#
_cell.length_a   1.000
_cell.length_b   1.000
_cell.length_c   1.000
_cell.angle_alpha   90.00
_cell.angle_beta   90.00
_cell.angle_gamma   90.00
#
_symmetry.space_group_name_H-M   'P 1'
#
loop_
_entity.id
_entity.type
_entity.pdbx_description
1 polymer ?
#
loop_
_entity_poly.entity_id
_entity_poly.type
_entity_poly.pdbx_seq_one_letter_code
_entity_poly.pdbx_strand_id
1 'polypeptide(L)' 'MHDSEPDTIVRKNKQKEYCDLLEKIGVTAEPKQFETDEVEKSDYYSKYYSHSPAMVTNHGCIDLKGSNIDIIQIIQKG' A
#
# COMPACT_ATOMS: atom_id res chain seq x y z
N MET A 1 -26.42 -8.12 -32.43
CA MET A 1 -25.81 -8.83 -31.29
C MET A 1 -24.82 -7.86 -30.69
N HIS A 2 -25.10 -7.36 -29.50
CA HIS A 2 -24.28 -6.37 -28.80
C HIS A 2 -23.76 -7.07 -27.54
N ASP A 3 -22.72 -7.89 -27.72
CA ASP A 3 -22.02 -8.51 -26.61
C ASP A 3 -20.98 -7.51 -26.12
N SER A 4 -21.41 -6.61 -25.24
CA SER A 4 -20.49 -5.86 -24.38
C SER A 4 -19.97 -6.84 -23.34
N GLU A 5 -18.84 -7.48 -23.63
CA GLU A 5 -18.08 -8.23 -22.63
C GLU A 5 -17.80 -7.30 -21.43
N PRO A 6 -17.95 -7.77 -20.17
CA PRO A 6 -17.61 -6.97 -19.02
C PRO A 6 -16.10 -6.71 -19.01
N ASP A 7 -15.71 -5.45 -18.80
CA ASP A 7 -14.31 -5.03 -18.69
C ASP A 7 -13.54 -6.00 -17.78
N THR A 8 -12.45 -6.55 -18.30
CA THR A 8 -11.55 -7.43 -17.56
C THR A 8 -11.13 -6.72 -16.27
N ILE A 9 -11.67 -7.15 -15.12
CA ILE A 9 -11.28 -6.61 -13.82
C ILE A 9 -9.82 -6.99 -13.59
N VAL A 10 -8.92 -6.06 -13.90
CA VAL A 10 -7.49 -6.23 -13.61
C VAL A 10 -7.37 -6.30 -12.09
N ARG A 11 -6.96 -7.46 -11.57
CA ARG A 11 -6.64 -7.61 -10.14
C ARG A 11 -5.47 -6.69 -9.81
N LYS A 12 -5.77 -5.49 -9.32
CA LYS A 12 -4.76 -4.57 -8.83
C LYS A 12 -4.41 -4.97 -7.40
N ASN A 13 -3.12 -5.03 -7.12
CA ASN A 13 -2.66 -5.15 -5.75
C ASN A 13 -2.90 -3.82 -5.03
N LYS A 14 -3.15 -3.82 -3.72
CA LYS A 14 -3.45 -2.58 -2.97
C LYS A 14 -2.39 -1.50 -3.19
N GLN A 15 -1.12 -1.88 -3.26
CA GLN A 15 -0.01 -0.96 -3.55
C GLN A 15 -0.23 -0.20 -4.86
N LYS A 16 -0.65 -0.92 -5.92
CA LYS A 16 -0.91 -0.31 -7.23
C LYS A 16 -2.15 0.59 -7.20
N GLU A 17 -3.19 0.21 -6.47
CA GLU A 17 -4.37 1.07 -6.31
C GLU A 17 -4.01 2.40 -5.62
N TYR A 18 -3.17 2.36 -4.58
CA TYR A 18 -2.70 3.57 -3.92
C TYR A 18 -1.72 4.38 -4.78
N CYS A 19 -0.84 3.73 -5.55
CA CYS A 19 -0.03 4.43 -6.56
C CYS A 19 -0.92 5.19 -7.56
N ASP A 20 -1.94 4.54 -8.12
CA ASP A 20 -2.87 5.18 -9.06
C ASP A 20 -3.60 6.38 -8.41
N LEU A 21 -3.93 6.30 -7.12
CA LEU A 21 -4.55 7.40 -6.38
C LEU A 21 -3.58 8.54 -6.11
N LEU A 22 -2.32 8.23 -5.79
CA LEU A 22 -1.26 9.23 -5.56
C LEU A 22 -0.89 9.95 -6.85
N GLU A 23 -0.81 9.24 -7.97
CA GLU A 23 -0.57 9.83 -9.30
C GLU A 23 -1.68 10.81 -9.70
N LYS A 24 -2.95 10.52 -9.38
CA LYS A 24 -4.07 11.46 -9.61
C LYS A 24 -3.92 12.78 -8.86
N ILE A 25 -3.22 12.78 -7.73
CA ILE A 25 -2.95 13.97 -6.91
C ILE A 25 -1.64 14.66 -7.37
N GLY A 26 -0.94 14.09 -8.35
CA GLY A 26 0.33 14.59 -8.86
C GLY A 26 1.55 14.13 -8.06
N VAL A 27 1.41 13.11 -7.22
CA VAL A 27 2.52 12.53 -6.46
C VAL A 27 3.05 11.30 -7.19
N THR A 28 4.33 11.32 -7.56
CA THR A 28 4.99 10.16 -8.17
C THR A 28 5.23 9.08 -7.12
N ALA A 29 4.66 7.90 -7.34
CA ALA A 29 4.65 6.81 -6.38
C ALA A 29 5.05 5.48 -7.05
N GLU A 30 6.06 4.80 -6.52
CA GLU A 30 6.54 3.52 -7.05
C GLU A 30 6.29 2.39 -6.03
N PRO A 31 5.61 1.30 -6.41
CA PRO A 31 5.37 0.19 -5.50
C PRO A 31 6.67 -0.58 -5.25
N LYS A 32 7.02 -0.78 -3.97
CA LYS A 32 8.14 -1.63 -3.58
C LYS A 32 7.73 -3.10 -3.56
N GLN A 33 8.69 -3.98 -3.82
CA GLN A 33 8.50 -5.42 -3.65
C GLN A 33 8.38 -5.75 -2.15
N PHE A 34 7.49 -6.69 -1.82
CA PHE A 34 7.34 -7.18 -0.45
C PHE A 34 8.67 -7.66 0.16
N GLU A 35 8.81 -7.44 1.47
CA GLU A 35 9.93 -7.83 2.32
C GLU A 35 11.29 -7.18 1.98
N THR A 36 11.29 -6.18 1.09
CA THR A 36 12.53 -5.48 0.72
C THR A 36 12.90 -4.36 1.67
N ASP A 37 11.92 -3.75 2.34
CA ASP A 37 12.16 -2.59 3.21
C ASP A 37 12.31 -2.99 4.69
N GLU A 38 13.17 -2.29 5.41
CA GLU A 38 13.42 -2.52 6.85
C GLU A 38 12.18 -2.17 7.69
N VAL A 39 11.38 -1.20 7.25
CA VAL A 39 10.10 -0.84 7.87
C VAL A 39 9.15 -2.05 7.95
N GLU A 40 9.19 -2.95 6.97
CA GLU A 40 8.33 -4.13 6.93
C GLU A 40 8.71 -5.20 7.95
N LYS A 41 9.95 -5.18 8.44
CA LYS A 41 10.51 -6.14 9.40
C LYS A 41 10.36 -5.70 10.85
N SER A 42 9.85 -4.49 11.07
CA SER A 42 9.64 -3.95 12.41
C SER A 42 8.32 -4.42 13.02
N ASP A 43 8.29 -4.52 14.34
CA ASP A 43 7.06 -4.83 15.08
C ASP A 43 6.04 -3.69 14.95
N TYR A 44 4.81 -4.03 14.58
CA TYR A 44 3.71 -3.08 14.39
C TYR A 44 3.13 -2.62 15.74
N TYR A 45 3.84 -1.72 16.42
CA TYR A 45 3.36 -1.12 17.68
C TYR A 45 2.53 0.14 17.42
N SER A 46 1.22 0.06 17.67
CA SER A 46 0.40 1.26 17.82
C SER A 46 0.77 1.96 19.12
N LYS A 47 1.41 3.14 19.05
CA LYS A 47 1.76 3.95 20.23
C LYS A 47 0.54 4.49 20.99
N TYR A 48 -0.67 4.35 20.46
CA TYR A 48 -1.86 5.05 20.98
C TYR A 48 -2.89 4.16 21.68
N TYR A 49 -2.94 2.85 21.41
CA TYR A 49 -3.87 1.95 22.12
C TYR A 49 -3.28 0.55 22.27
N SER A 50 -3.14 0.14 23.54
CA SER A 50 -2.94 -1.22 24.06
C SER A 50 -1.57 -1.89 23.84
N HIS A 51 -0.96 -2.34 24.94
CA HIS A 51 0.17 -3.29 24.97
C HIS A 51 -0.18 -4.69 24.42
N SER A 52 -1.32 -4.85 23.73
CA SER A 52 -1.70 -6.11 23.10
C SER A 52 -1.16 -6.15 21.67
N PRO A 53 -0.40 -7.18 21.30
CA PRO A 53 0.00 -7.38 19.91
C PRO A 53 -1.27 -7.52 19.05
N ALA A 54 -1.41 -6.64 18.06
CA ALA A 54 -2.45 -6.77 17.05
C ALA A 54 -1.88 -7.57 15.89
N MET A 55 -2.63 -8.54 15.37
CA MET A 55 -2.28 -9.14 14.09
C MET A 55 -2.45 -8.07 13.01
N VAL A 56 -1.36 -7.78 12.31
CA VAL A 56 -1.31 -6.81 11.23
C VAL A 56 -0.87 -7.54 9.96
N THR A 57 -1.67 -7.42 8.91
CA THR A 57 -1.29 -7.88 7.57
C THR A 57 -0.63 -6.74 6.83
N ASN A 58 0.64 -6.92 6.47
CA ASN A 58 1.35 -5.99 5.61
C ASN A 58 0.93 -6.21 4.15
N HIS A 59 0.44 -5.15 3.49
CA HIS A 59 0.09 -5.12 2.06
C HIS A 59 1.17 -4.45 1.21
N GLY A 60 2.32 -4.14 1.81
CA GLY A 60 3.57 -3.71 1.18
C GLY A 60 3.80 -2.19 1.25
N CYS A 61 4.96 -1.77 0.73
CA CYS A 61 5.40 -0.37 0.74
C CYS A 61 5.27 0.31 -0.62
N ILE A 62 5.23 1.65 -0.59
CA ILE A 62 5.25 2.55 -1.74
C ILE A 62 6.31 3.63 -1.46
N ASP A 63 7.22 3.82 -2.40
CA ASP A 63 8.18 4.91 -2.38
C ASP A 63 7.56 6.14 -3.04
N LEU A 64 7.70 7.28 -2.39
CA LEU A 64 7.26 8.57 -2.93
C LEU A 64 8.45 9.36 -3.45
N LYS A 65 8.30 9.97 -4.63
CA LYS A 65 9.29 10.90 -5.19
C LYS A 65 8.72 12.32 -5.21
N GLY A 66 9.53 13.29 -4.81
CA GLY A 66 9.14 14.72 -4.83
C GLY A 66 8.25 15.16 -3.67
N SER A 67 8.26 14.44 -2.55
CA SER A 67 7.53 14.81 -1.33
C SER A 67 8.46 14.76 -0.11
N ASN A 68 8.05 15.38 1.00
CA ASN A 68 8.78 15.27 2.29
C ASN A 68 8.57 13.92 2.99
N ILE A 69 7.76 13.04 2.41
CA ILE A 69 7.51 11.69 2.89
C ILE A 69 8.29 10.75 1.98
N ASP A 70 9.10 9.88 2.57
CA ASP A 70 9.95 8.96 1.81
C ASP A 70 9.18 7.68 1.43
N ILE A 71 8.52 7.07 2.42
CA ILE A 71 7.90 5.74 2.28
C ILE A 71 6.50 5.74 2.92
N ILE A 72 5.54 5.15 2.22
CA ILE A 72 4.23 4.78 2.77
C ILE A 72 4.16 3.27 2.89
N GLN A 73 3.84 2.78 4.10
CA GLN A 73 3.53 1.38 4.33
C GLN A 73 2.01 1.17 4.43
N ILE A 74 1.50 0.16 3.73
CA ILE A 74 0.08 -0.19 3.75
C ILE A 74 -0.11 -1.38 4.68
N ILE A 75 -0.79 -1.16 5.80
CA ILE A 75 -1.10 -2.21 6.76
C ILE A 75 -2.62 -2.38 6.95
N GLN A 76 -3.06 -3.61 7.14
CA GLN A 76 -4.44 -3.93 7.53
C GLN A 76 -4.43 -4.52 8.93
N LYS A 77 -5.17 -3.89 9.84
CA LYS A 77 -5.43 -4.44 11.16
C LYS A 77 -6.44 -5.60 11.02
N GLY A 78 -6.14 -6.73 11.66
CA GLY A 78 -7.07 -7.84 11.84
C GLY A 78 -8.18 -7.55 12.85
#